data_AF-A0A4W5PCQ8-F1
#
_entry.id   AF-A0A4W5PCQ8-F1
#
_cell.length_a   1.000
_cell.length_b   1.000
_cell.length_c   1.000
_cell.angle_alpha   90.00
_cell.angle_beta   90.00
_cell.angle_gamma   90.00
#
_symmetry.space_group_name_H-M   'P 1'
#
loop_
_entity.id
_entity.type
_entity.pdbx_description
1 polymer ?
#
loop_
_entity_poly.entity_id
_entity_poly.type
_entity_poly.pdbx_seq_one_letter_code
_entity_poly.pdbx_strand_id
1 'polypeptide(L)'
;MSEIKPTDQAATNAGEEKDWAAAKAFFDSLKTKKPRPPKPQYAVTIAVSSRTLFNMVAERKIYEEEGVEKYVTYQQEHENQPLMPGVAFPLVKQSLATSLMTIPSHFYEVLIKNNGSLYLTDLTIERFCMTGGKSPIGYLKAYMTNLYLSKDGEKVTEAIEEGIAAATMFACGDVENQLSDTQLKVAFDGDAVLFSDESEIIVKQHGLDTFFEHEKEFENKPLAQGPLKCFLEALGKLQRKFYAKNERMTCPIRTYLVTARSAASSGARVLKTLRSWGLEIDEALFLAGAPKGPLLQKIRPHIFFDDQMFHIEGAKELGTIAAHVPYGIGQKYHKGELIEQTVKDVKDKK
;
A
#
# COMPACT_ATOMS: atom_id res chain seq x y z
N MET A 1 3.39 2.31 -64.77
CA MET A 1 3.77 1.27 -63.80
C MET A 1 5.13 1.65 -63.23
N SER A 2 5.16 2.10 -61.99
CA SER A 2 6.39 2.38 -61.24
C SER A 2 6.28 1.63 -59.92
N GLU A 3 7.06 0.57 -59.80
CA GLU A 3 7.08 -0.34 -58.67
C GLU A 3 7.53 0.40 -57.40
N ILE A 4 6.67 0.43 -56.39
CA ILE A 4 7.03 0.84 -55.04
C ILE A 4 7.69 -0.37 -54.39
N LYS A 5 9.01 -0.32 -54.20
CA LYS A 5 9.73 -1.30 -53.36
C LYS A 5 9.27 -1.14 -51.90
N PRO A 6 8.95 -2.23 -51.19
CA PRO A 6 8.69 -2.16 -49.76
C PRO A 6 10.02 -1.88 -49.05
N THR A 7 10.10 -0.78 -48.31
CA THR A 7 11.22 -0.46 -47.43
C THR A 7 11.21 -1.43 -46.25
N ASP A 8 12.32 -2.14 -46.08
CA ASP A 8 12.63 -3.03 -44.95
C ASP A 8 12.50 -2.31 -43.59
N GLN A 9 11.33 -2.39 -42.96
CA GLN A 9 11.14 -2.00 -41.56
C GLN A 9 11.79 -2.99 -40.58
N ALA A 10 12.19 -4.17 -41.05
CA ALA A 10 12.84 -5.20 -40.23
C ALA A 10 14.33 -4.91 -39.96
N ALA A 11 15.02 -4.23 -40.88
CA ALA A 11 16.45 -3.94 -40.75
C ALA A 11 16.75 -2.77 -39.79
N THR A 12 15.83 -1.81 -39.66
CA THR A 12 15.96 -0.65 -38.77
C THR A 12 15.78 -1.05 -37.29
N ASN A 13 14.79 -1.90 -36.99
CA ASN A 13 14.55 -2.38 -35.62
C ASN A 13 15.72 -3.23 -35.07
N ALA A 14 16.36 -4.05 -35.92
CA ALA A 14 17.48 -4.90 -35.52
C ALA A 14 18.79 -4.11 -35.25
N GLY A 15 18.96 -2.95 -35.90
CA GLY A 15 20.07 -2.03 -35.64
C GLY A 15 19.89 -1.25 -34.34
N GLU A 16 18.67 -0.75 -34.10
CA GLU A 16 18.31 0.01 -32.88
C GLU A 16 18.39 -0.86 -31.61
N GLU A 17 17.95 -2.12 -31.65
CA GLU A 17 18.09 -3.05 -30.52
C GLU A 17 19.55 -3.35 -30.17
N LYS A 18 20.44 -3.42 -31.17
CA LYS A 18 21.89 -3.62 -30.98
C LYS A 18 22.54 -2.40 -30.32
N ASP A 19 22.17 -1.19 -30.73
CA ASP A 19 22.63 0.04 -30.12
C ASP A 19 22.11 0.18 -28.68
N TRP A 20 20.87 -0.24 -28.41
CA TRP A 20 20.31 -0.24 -27.05
C TRP A 20 21.03 -1.24 -26.13
N ALA A 21 21.34 -2.43 -26.63
CA ALA A 21 22.08 -3.44 -25.87
C ALA A 21 23.52 -2.98 -25.56
N ALA A 22 24.18 -2.33 -26.52
CA ALA A 22 25.50 -1.74 -26.33
C ALA A 22 25.49 -0.57 -25.34
N ALA A 23 24.50 0.34 -25.45
CA ALA A 23 24.33 1.46 -24.52
C ALA A 23 24.02 0.97 -23.09
N LYS A 24 23.20 -0.07 -22.95
CA LYS A 24 22.92 -0.71 -21.66
C LYS A 24 24.16 -1.35 -21.05
N ALA A 25 24.95 -2.08 -21.84
CA ALA A 25 26.20 -2.68 -21.37
C ALA A 25 27.22 -1.60 -20.94
N PHE A 26 27.29 -0.50 -21.68
CA PHE A 26 28.13 0.65 -21.31
C PHE A 26 27.67 1.27 -19.99
N PHE A 27 26.38 1.60 -19.84
CA PHE A 27 25.82 2.11 -18.58
C PHE A 27 26.06 1.13 -17.43
N ASP A 28 25.89 -0.17 -17.68
CA ASP A 28 26.10 -1.21 -16.69
C ASP A 28 27.58 -1.33 -16.26
N SER A 29 28.53 -0.92 -17.10
CA SER A 29 29.96 -0.93 -16.79
C SER A 29 30.46 0.30 -16.01
N LEU A 30 29.65 1.36 -15.87
CA LEU A 30 30.02 2.58 -15.15
C LEU A 30 30.22 2.33 -13.65
N LYS A 31 31.44 2.55 -13.14
CA LYS A 31 31.73 2.41 -11.71
C LYS A 31 31.16 3.61 -10.94
N THR A 32 30.42 3.33 -9.87
CA THR A 32 29.87 4.34 -8.96
C THR A 32 30.26 4.02 -7.52
N LYS A 33 30.55 5.06 -6.73
CA LYS A 33 30.77 4.95 -5.28
C LYS A 33 29.44 4.84 -4.51
N LYS A 34 28.33 5.28 -5.12
CA LYS A 34 26.97 5.10 -4.58
C LYS A 34 26.41 3.76 -5.06
N PRO A 35 25.79 2.95 -4.18
CA PRO A 35 25.10 1.74 -4.62
C PRO A 35 24.06 2.11 -5.69
N ARG A 36 23.98 1.29 -6.74
CA ARG A 36 22.94 1.51 -7.74
C ARG A 36 21.58 1.19 -7.14
N PRO A 37 20.53 1.91 -7.55
CA PRO A 37 19.18 1.49 -7.27
C PRO A 37 19.02 0.02 -7.72
N PRO A 38 18.28 -0.83 -7.00
CA PRO A 38 17.83 -2.15 -7.47
C PRO A 38 17.25 -2.17 -8.92
N LYS A 39 16.69 -3.30 -9.37
CA LYS A 39 15.76 -3.27 -10.51
C LYS A 39 14.33 -3.30 -9.95
N PRO A 40 13.36 -2.57 -10.55
CA PRO A 40 11.96 -2.54 -10.07
C PRO A 40 11.39 -3.94 -9.79
N GLN A 41 11.68 -4.90 -10.67
CA GLN A 41 11.25 -6.29 -10.56
C GLN A 41 11.71 -7.07 -9.32
N TYR A 42 12.71 -6.58 -8.59
CA TYR A 42 13.27 -7.26 -7.41
C TYR A 42 13.01 -6.54 -6.09
N ALA A 43 12.30 -5.42 -6.14
CA ALA A 43 12.12 -4.55 -5.00
C ALA A 43 10.64 -4.37 -4.65
N VAL A 44 10.40 -4.18 -3.35
CA VAL A 44 9.14 -3.77 -2.78
C VAL A 44 8.99 -2.27 -3.00
N THR A 45 8.03 -1.88 -3.83
CA THR A 45 7.78 -0.49 -4.18
C THR A 45 6.56 0.03 -3.43
N ILE A 46 6.77 1.01 -2.55
CA ILE A 46 5.70 1.73 -1.83
C ILE A 46 5.58 3.11 -2.43
N ALA A 47 4.41 3.44 -2.99
CA ALA A 47 4.12 4.76 -3.49
C ALA A 47 3.32 5.56 -2.46
N VAL A 48 3.76 6.77 -2.15
CA VAL A 48 3.11 7.62 -1.14
C VAL A 48 2.77 8.97 -1.76
N SER A 49 1.55 9.44 -1.55
CA SER A 49 1.15 10.78 -1.98
C SER A 49 1.85 11.85 -1.11
N SER A 50 2.18 13.01 -1.71
CA SER A 50 2.85 14.10 -0.99
C SER A 50 2.11 14.54 0.28
N ARG A 51 0.77 14.62 0.24
CA ARG A 51 -0.07 14.99 1.40
C ARG A 51 -0.09 13.93 2.50
N THR A 52 0.28 12.69 2.17
CA THR A 52 0.39 11.60 3.13
C THR A 52 1.77 11.59 3.77
N LEU A 53 2.82 11.80 2.97
CA LEU A 53 4.20 11.82 3.45
C LEU A 53 4.51 13.08 4.26
N PHE A 54 3.95 14.23 3.87
CA PHE A 54 4.16 15.53 4.50
C PHE A 54 2.85 16.14 4.98
N ASN A 55 2.94 16.96 6.02
CA ASN A 55 1.85 17.80 6.46
C ASN A 55 1.75 19.02 5.53
N MET A 56 0.81 18.94 4.58
CA MET A 56 0.54 19.99 3.60
C MET A 56 -0.86 20.62 3.79
N VAL A 57 -1.32 20.77 5.04
CA VAL A 57 -2.67 21.29 5.33
C VAL A 57 -2.81 22.75 4.87
N ALA A 58 -1.79 23.58 5.07
CA ALA A 58 -1.83 24.99 4.67
C ALA A 58 -1.86 25.14 3.14
N GLU A 59 -1.04 24.36 2.44
CA GLU A 59 -0.92 24.43 0.99
C GLU A 59 -2.14 23.85 0.30
N ARG A 60 -2.77 22.84 0.92
CA ARG A 60 -4.07 22.34 0.48
C ARG A 60 -5.14 23.43 0.56
N LYS A 61 -5.16 24.21 1.64
CA LYS A 61 -6.10 25.31 1.80
C LYS A 61 -5.93 26.36 0.69
N ILE A 62 -4.69 26.73 0.38
CA ILE A 62 -4.37 27.64 -0.73
C ILE A 62 -4.86 27.05 -2.07
N TYR A 63 -4.60 25.76 -2.32
CA TYR A 63 -5.07 25.11 -3.54
C TYR A 63 -6.60 25.11 -3.68
N GLU A 64 -7.33 24.84 -2.59
CA GLU A 64 -8.79 24.75 -2.59
C GLU A 64 -9.47 26.13 -2.64
N GLU A 65 -8.92 27.14 -1.96
CA GLU A 65 -9.52 28.47 -1.85
C GLU A 65 -9.04 29.45 -2.94
N GLU A 66 -7.75 29.40 -3.30
CA GLU A 66 -7.11 30.37 -4.20
C GLU A 66 -6.72 29.78 -5.57
N GLY A 67 -6.80 28.46 -5.72
CA GLY A 67 -6.57 27.75 -6.98
C GLY A 67 -5.11 27.40 -7.27
N VAL A 68 -4.91 26.74 -8.42
CA VAL A 68 -3.63 26.09 -8.79
C VAL A 68 -2.47 27.08 -8.93
N GLU A 69 -2.70 28.23 -9.58
CA GLU A 69 -1.64 29.22 -9.85
C GLU A 69 -1.06 29.78 -8.54
N LYS A 70 -1.93 30.12 -7.59
CA LYS A 70 -1.54 30.62 -6.26
C LYS A 70 -0.79 29.57 -5.46
N TYR A 71 -1.25 28.33 -5.50
CA TYR A 71 -0.55 27.19 -4.91
C TYR A 71 0.86 27.00 -5.48
N VAL A 72 1.03 27.12 -6.81
CA VAL A 72 2.33 26.98 -7.47
C VAL A 72 3.29 28.09 -7.04
N THR A 73 2.84 29.35 -7.03
CA THR A 73 3.64 30.48 -6.54
C THR A 73 4.06 30.27 -5.08
N TYR A 74 3.13 29.87 -4.22
CA TYR A 74 3.42 29.58 -2.81
C TYR A 74 4.50 28.50 -2.65
N GLN A 75 4.40 27.40 -3.40
CA GLN A 75 5.38 26.31 -3.37
C GLN A 75 6.77 26.73 -3.89
N GLN A 76 6.85 27.68 -4.82
CA GLN A 76 8.11 28.24 -5.31
C GLN A 76 8.75 29.17 -4.28
N GLU A 77 7.96 30.06 -3.67
CA GLU A 77 8.45 30.98 -2.62
C GLU A 77 8.95 30.25 -1.37
N HIS A 78 8.33 29.12 -1.04
CA HIS A 78 8.66 28.29 0.13
C HIS A 78 9.52 27.08 -0.26
N GLU A 79 10.18 27.10 -1.42
CA GLU A 79 10.90 25.95 -1.93
C GLU A 79 11.94 25.42 -0.94
N ASN A 80 12.76 26.30 -0.38
CA ASN A 80 13.86 25.91 0.50
C ASN A 80 13.42 25.57 1.94
N GLN A 81 12.11 25.61 2.23
CA GLN A 81 11.60 25.36 3.57
C GLN A 81 11.21 23.88 3.72
N PRO A 82 11.73 23.19 4.75
CA PRO A 82 11.42 21.77 4.93
C PRO A 82 9.94 21.60 5.31
N LEU A 83 9.28 20.67 4.62
CA LEU A 83 7.91 20.30 4.96
C LEU A 83 7.87 19.50 6.27
N MET A 84 6.86 19.79 7.10
CA MET A 84 6.64 19.05 8.33
C MET A 84 6.29 17.58 8.03
N PRO A 85 6.80 16.61 8.82
CA PRO A 85 6.46 15.19 8.67
C PRO A 85 4.95 14.94 8.67
N GLY A 86 4.50 14.12 7.73
CA GLY A 86 3.11 13.64 7.64
C GLY A 86 2.93 12.27 8.29
N VAL A 87 1.73 11.70 8.12
CA VAL A 87 1.34 10.44 8.77
C VAL A 87 2.14 9.23 8.27
N ALA A 88 2.53 9.20 6.99
CA ALA A 88 3.36 8.12 6.44
C ALA A 88 4.85 8.30 6.70
N PHE A 89 5.28 9.44 7.25
CA PHE A 89 6.70 9.73 7.43
C PHE A 89 7.43 8.69 8.31
N PRO A 90 6.88 8.24 9.46
CA PRO A 90 7.55 7.22 10.26
C PRO A 90 7.67 5.87 9.54
N LEU A 91 6.65 5.50 8.76
CA LEU A 91 6.67 4.29 7.94
C LEU A 91 7.81 4.35 6.91
N VAL A 92 7.86 5.44 6.14
CA VAL A 92 8.86 5.71 5.10
C VAL A 92 10.27 5.78 5.68
N LYS A 93 10.44 6.50 6.79
CA LYS A 93 11.73 6.55 7.50
C LYS A 93 12.19 5.15 7.92
N GLN A 94 11.29 4.31 8.42
CA GLN A 94 11.63 2.97 8.84
C GLN A 94 11.92 2.03 7.67
N SER A 95 11.19 2.11 6.55
CA SER A 95 11.48 1.32 5.33
C SER A 95 12.84 1.65 4.72
N LEU A 96 13.33 2.88 4.91
CA LEU A 96 14.64 3.33 4.49
C LEU A 96 15.75 3.09 5.54
N ALA A 97 15.44 2.49 6.69
CA ALA A 97 16.44 2.25 7.72
C ALA A 97 17.55 1.29 7.23
N THR A 98 18.80 1.54 7.66
CA THR A 98 20.00 0.83 7.20
C THR A 98 19.90 -0.69 7.31
N SER A 99 19.19 -1.22 8.33
CA SER A 99 18.98 -2.65 8.52
C SER A 99 18.26 -3.30 7.31
N LEU A 100 17.33 -2.59 6.68
CA LEU A 100 16.64 -3.01 5.46
C LEU A 100 17.49 -2.79 4.20
N MET A 101 18.35 -1.77 4.22
CA MET A 101 19.29 -1.47 3.13
C MET A 101 20.48 -2.44 3.05
N THR A 102 20.78 -3.21 4.11
CA THR A 102 21.87 -4.22 4.09
C THR A 102 21.68 -5.31 3.04
N ILE A 103 20.46 -5.47 2.51
CA ILE A 103 20.22 -6.30 1.35
C ILE A 103 20.18 -5.38 0.12
N PRO A 104 21.24 -5.36 -0.72
CA PRO A 104 21.36 -4.41 -1.82
C PRO A 104 20.39 -4.80 -2.94
N SER A 105 19.08 -4.49 -2.82
CA SER A 105 18.08 -4.50 -3.91
C SER A 105 16.57 -4.43 -3.52
N HIS A 106 16.11 -3.79 -2.42
CA HIS A 106 14.78 -4.19 -1.90
C HIS A 106 13.69 -3.18 -1.59
N PHE A 107 13.95 -1.96 -1.13
CA PHE A 107 12.87 -0.98 -0.93
C PHE A 107 13.02 0.18 -1.89
N TYR A 108 11.93 0.47 -2.60
CA TYR A 108 11.78 1.69 -3.35
C TYR A 108 10.59 2.45 -2.89
N GLU A 109 10.79 3.75 -2.82
CA GLU A 109 9.71 4.66 -2.58
C GLU A 109 9.54 5.55 -3.79
N VAL A 110 8.31 5.58 -4.28
CA VAL A 110 7.89 6.50 -5.32
C VAL A 110 7.08 7.58 -4.64
N LEU A 111 7.66 8.77 -4.54
CA LEU A 111 6.91 9.93 -4.10
C LEU A 111 6.03 10.41 -5.25
N ILE A 112 4.71 10.41 -5.08
CA ILE A 112 3.80 11.07 -6.02
C ILE A 112 3.51 12.46 -5.50
N LYS A 113 3.95 13.48 -6.24
CA LYS A 113 3.72 14.89 -5.91
C LYS A 113 2.88 15.56 -7.00
N ASN A 114 1.88 16.34 -6.61
CA ASN A 114 1.29 17.37 -7.49
C ASN A 114 2.10 18.66 -7.26
N ASN A 115 2.87 19.10 -8.26
CA ASN A 115 3.59 20.38 -8.39
C ASN A 115 4.27 20.99 -7.14
N GLY A 116 5.58 21.32 -7.22
CA GLY A 116 6.30 22.17 -6.23
C GLY A 116 7.52 21.52 -5.55
N SER A 117 8.35 22.34 -4.89
CA SER A 117 9.59 22.13 -4.09
C SER A 117 10.20 20.71 -3.86
N LEU A 118 11.54 20.60 -3.97
CA LEU A 118 12.33 19.36 -3.82
C LEU A 118 13.01 19.17 -2.43
N TYR A 119 12.73 20.01 -1.44
CA TYR A 119 13.46 19.95 -0.16
C TYR A 119 12.93 18.82 0.75
N LEU A 120 13.41 17.62 0.46
CA LEU A 120 13.18 16.40 1.23
C LEU A 120 14.25 16.32 2.33
N THR A 121 13.85 16.51 3.58
CA THR A 121 14.71 16.28 4.74
C THR A 121 14.92 14.78 4.96
N ASP A 122 16.15 14.40 5.32
CA ASP A 122 16.63 13.09 5.82
C ASP A 122 16.21 11.78 5.10
N LEU A 123 15.43 11.83 4.03
CA LEU A 123 14.95 10.68 3.26
C LEU A 123 15.67 10.58 1.92
N THR A 124 16.26 9.41 1.64
CA THR A 124 16.86 9.14 0.32
C THR A 124 15.78 8.60 -0.62
N ILE A 125 15.03 9.50 -1.25
CA ILE A 125 14.01 9.15 -2.25
C ILE A 125 14.65 9.14 -3.64
N GLU A 126 14.71 7.98 -4.28
CA GLU A 126 15.36 7.80 -5.59
C GLU A 126 14.41 8.03 -6.77
N ARG A 127 13.09 7.91 -6.57
CA ARG A 127 12.08 8.08 -7.62
C ARG A 127 10.97 9.00 -7.14
N PHE A 128 10.59 9.93 -7.99
CA PHE A 128 9.42 10.76 -7.79
C PHE A 128 8.64 10.88 -9.11
N CYS A 129 7.33 11.04 -9.01
CA CYS A 129 6.44 11.27 -10.13
C CYS A 129 5.69 12.57 -9.87
N MET A 130 5.82 13.54 -10.80
CA MET A 130 5.08 14.79 -10.77
C MET A 130 3.95 14.74 -11.78
N THR A 131 2.71 14.92 -11.32
CA THR A 131 1.53 14.92 -12.17
C THR A 131 0.87 16.29 -12.25
N GLY A 132 0.53 16.73 -13.46
CA GLY A 132 -0.16 18.00 -13.73
C GLY A 132 -1.69 17.89 -13.67
N GLY A 133 -2.23 17.21 -12.66
CA GLY A 133 -3.69 17.13 -12.42
C GLY A 133 -4.43 15.92 -12.98
N LYS A 134 -3.81 15.09 -13.83
CA LYS A 134 -4.35 13.77 -14.20
C LYS A 134 -4.09 12.75 -13.08
N SER A 135 -4.92 11.71 -13.02
CA SER A 135 -4.75 10.66 -12.00
C SER A 135 -3.40 9.96 -12.14
N PRO A 136 -2.65 9.76 -11.03
CA PRO A 136 -1.34 9.11 -11.06
C PRO A 136 -1.42 7.59 -11.17
N ILE A 137 -2.60 6.98 -11.09
CA ILE A 137 -2.77 5.53 -10.92
C ILE A 137 -2.20 4.73 -12.11
N GLY A 138 -2.35 5.21 -13.34
CA GLY A 138 -1.74 4.55 -14.51
C GLY A 138 -0.21 4.42 -14.41
N TYR A 139 0.47 5.38 -13.79
CA TYR A 139 1.91 5.30 -13.57
C TYR A 139 2.29 4.31 -12.48
N LEU A 140 1.47 4.17 -11.43
CA LEU A 140 1.73 3.21 -10.34
C LEU A 140 1.83 1.78 -10.88
N LYS A 141 0.96 1.43 -11.84
CA LYS A 141 0.98 0.14 -12.53
C LYS A 141 2.30 -0.05 -13.30
N ALA A 142 2.72 0.97 -14.05
CA ALA A 142 3.99 0.96 -14.78
C ALA A 142 5.22 0.87 -13.86
N TYR A 143 5.15 1.47 -12.66
CA TYR A 143 6.20 1.38 -11.65
C TYR A 143 6.22 0.06 -10.87
N MET A 144 5.30 -0.88 -11.15
CA MET A 144 5.15 -2.13 -10.41
C MET A 144 4.95 -1.88 -8.91
N THR A 145 4.15 -0.87 -8.57
CA THR A 145 3.87 -0.50 -7.18
C THR A 145 3.21 -1.66 -6.42
N ASN A 146 3.78 -2.02 -5.27
CA ASN A 146 3.25 -3.06 -4.40
C ASN A 146 2.27 -2.52 -3.36
N LEU A 147 2.37 -1.23 -3.00
CA LEU A 147 1.47 -0.56 -2.07
C LEU A 147 1.34 0.93 -2.42
N TYR A 148 0.12 1.44 -2.50
CA TYR A 148 -0.15 2.87 -2.65
C TYR A 148 -0.84 3.45 -1.40
N LEU A 149 -0.27 4.51 -0.84
CA LEU A 149 -0.79 5.20 0.35
C LEU A 149 -1.15 6.65 0.04
N SER A 150 -2.41 7.00 0.29
CA SER A 150 -2.94 8.35 0.01
C SER A 150 -3.89 8.83 1.11
N LYS A 151 -4.02 10.15 1.29
CA LYS A 151 -5.13 10.74 2.05
C LYS A 151 -6.39 10.92 1.19
N ASP A 152 -6.29 10.62 -0.11
CA ASP A 152 -7.35 10.77 -1.09
C ASP A 152 -8.05 9.41 -1.28
N GLY A 153 -9.27 9.28 -0.77
CA GLY A 153 -10.05 8.04 -0.85
C GLY A 153 -10.39 7.64 -2.28
N GLU A 154 -10.73 8.60 -3.14
CA GLU A 154 -11.11 8.33 -4.54
C GLU A 154 -9.96 7.71 -5.33
N LYS A 155 -8.74 8.26 -5.18
CA LYS A 155 -7.54 7.71 -5.81
C LYS A 155 -7.17 6.32 -5.28
N VAL A 156 -7.47 6.04 -4.00
CA VAL A 156 -7.22 4.72 -3.41
C VAL A 156 -8.18 3.69 -4.02
N THR A 157 -9.46 4.02 -4.15
CA THR A 157 -10.43 3.16 -4.81
C THR A 157 -10.03 2.89 -6.27
N GLU A 158 -9.66 3.92 -7.03
CA GLU A 158 -9.16 3.78 -8.41
C GLU A 158 -7.93 2.85 -8.49
N ALA A 159 -7.01 2.94 -7.52
CA ALA A 159 -5.85 2.05 -7.46
C ALA A 159 -6.23 0.58 -7.20
N ILE A 160 -7.17 0.34 -6.30
CA ILE A 160 -7.66 -1.02 -5.98
C ILE A 160 -8.36 -1.63 -7.20
N GLU A 161 -9.17 -0.85 -7.92
CA GLU A 161 -9.85 -1.27 -9.15
C GLU A 161 -8.84 -1.66 -10.26
N GLU A 162 -7.70 -0.97 -10.33
CA GLU A 162 -6.58 -1.29 -11.23
C GLU A 162 -5.71 -2.48 -10.77
N GLY A 163 -6.06 -3.11 -9.63
CA GLY A 163 -5.36 -4.26 -9.07
C GLY A 163 -4.10 -3.91 -8.29
N ILE A 164 -3.96 -2.66 -7.85
CA ILE A 164 -2.85 -2.19 -7.01
C ILE A 164 -3.33 -2.19 -5.55
N ALA A 165 -2.59 -2.83 -4.65
CA ALA A 165 -2.89 -2.73 -3.22
C ALA A 165 -2.78 -1.27 -2.78
N ALA A 166 -3.86 -0.73 -2.21
CA ALA A 166 -3.89 0.65 -1.77
C ALA A 166 -4.69 0.82 -0.49
N ALA A 167 -4.38 1.88 0.26
CA ALA A 167 -5.11 2.23 1.46
C ALA A 167 -5.15 3.75 1.69
N THR A 168 -6.26 4.22 2.25
CA THR A 168 -6.48 5.60 2.66
C THR A 168 -5.95 5.81 4.06
N MET A 169 -4.99 6.71 4.23
CA MET A 169 -4.46 7.06 5.54
C MET A 169 -5.16 8.29 6.10
N PHE A 170 -5.39 8.29 7.41
CA PHE A 170 -5.98 9.42 8.13
C PHE A 170 -4.93 10.08 9.00
N ALA A 171 -5.06 11.39 9.22
CA ALA A 171 -4.24 12.06 10.21
C ALA A 171 -4.51 11.41 11.59
N CYS A 172 -3.45 10.94 12.25
CA CYS A 172 -3.52 10.46 13.62
C CYS A 172 -3.67 11.68 14.56
N GLY A 173 -4.34 11.50 15.71
CA GLY A 173 -4.40 12.56 16.73
C GLY A 173 -3.04 12.83 17.37
N ASP A 174 -2.96 13.80 18.28
CA ASP A 174 -1.73 14.26 18.97
C ASP A 174 -1.08 13.20 19.90
N VAL A 175 -1.54 11.95 19.86
CA VAL A 175 -0.99 10.85 20.65
C VAL A 175 0.23 10.29 19.92
N GLU A 176 1.42 10.77 20.32
CA GLU A 176 2.69 10.21 19.88
C GLU A 176 2.87 8.79 20.45
N ASN A 177 2.69 7.78 19.60
CA ASN A 177 3.17 6.43 19.92
C ASN A 177 4.65 6.31 19.53
N GLN A 178 5.50 5.95 20.50
CA GLN A 178 6.89 5.60 20.22
C GLN A 178 6.94 4.31 19.39
N LEU A 179 7.26 4.47 18.10
CA LEU A 179 7.49 3.38 17.17
C LEU A 179 8.88 2.78 17.38
N SER A 180 9.08 1.58 16.84
CA SER A 180 10.38 0.88 16.93
C SER A 180 11.30 1.36 15.82
N ASP A 181 12.48 1.89 16.19
CA ASP A 181 13.49 2.31 15.21
C ASP A 181 14.26 1.13 14.58
N THR A 182 14.06 -0.09 15.08
CA THR A 182 14.82 -1.28 14.64
C THR A 182 14.03 -2.22 13.74
N GLN A 183 12.70 -2.25 13.87
CA GLN A 183 11.83 -3.18 13.13
C GLN A 183 10.65 -2.46 12.49
N LEU A 184 10.50 -2.62 11.17
CA LEU A 184 9.29 -2.30 10.43
C LEU A 184 8.19 -3.30 10.79
N LYS A 185 7.20 -2.84 11.54
CA LYS A 185 6.04 -3.62 11.96
C LYS A 185 4.82 -3.28 11.12
N VAL A 186 4.26 -4.25 10.42
CA VAL A 186 3.09 -4.08 9.55
C VAL A 186 1.97 -5.01 10.03
N ALA A 187 0.82 -4.44 10.36
CA ALA A 187 -0.34 -5.19 10.82
C ALA A 187 -1.47 -5.17 9.78
N PHE A 188 -2.13 -6.31 9.59
CA PHE A 188 -3.20 -6.50 8.62
C PHE A 188 -4.44 -7.09 9.31
N ASP A 189 -5.61 -6.61 8.94
CA ASP A 189 -6.81 -7.40 9.10
C ASP A 189 -6.83 -8.60 8.13
N GLY A 190 -7.64 -9.60 8.46
CA GLY A 190 -7.86 -10.77 7.63
C GLY A 190 -8.82 -10.50 6.48
N ASP A 191 -10.12 -10.52 6.78
CA ASP A 191 -11.18 -10.45 5.79
C ASP A 191 -11.23 -9.07 5.12
N ALA A 192 -11.60 -9.03 3.84
CA ALA A 192 -11.61 -7.83 2.99
C ALA A 192 -10.27 -7.05 2.88
N VAL A 193 -9.18 -7.55 3.47
CA VAL A 193 -7.82 -6.97 3.38
C VAL A 193 -6.85 -7.97 2.76
N LEU A 194 -6.56 -9.07 3.46
CA LEU A 194 -5.72 -10.15 2.95
C LEU A 194 -6.52 -11.23 2.20
N PHE A 195 -7.74 -11.48 2.68
CA PHE A 195 -8.70 -12.39 2.09
C PHE A 195 -9.86 -11.61 1.47
N SER A 196 -10.63 -12.27 0.60
CA SER A 196 -11.88 -11.71 0.08
C SER A 196 -12.94 -11.50 1.17
N ASP A 197 -14.00 -10.77 0.84
CA ASP A 197 -15.18 -10.54 1.68
C ASP A 197 -16.21 -11.70 1.66
N GLU A 198 -15.86 -12.86 1.10
CA GLU A 198 -16.70 -14.08 1.05
C GLU A 198 -17.35 -14.40 2.40
N SER A 199 -16.55 -14.38 3.47
CA SER A 199 -17.02 -14.67 4.82
C SER A 199 -17.97 -13.62 5.38
N GLU A 200 -17.76 -12.34 5.05
CA GLU A 200 -18.66 -11.26 5.47
C GLU A 200 -20.01 -11.36 4.77
N ILE A 201 -20.01 -11.72 3.48
CA ILE A 201 -21.23 -11.95 2.70
C ILE A 201 -22.08 -13.05 3.33
N ILE A 202 -21.46 -14.17 3.71
CA ILE A 202 -22.17 -15.31 4.34
C ILE A 202 -22.79 -14.88 5.67
N VAL A 203 -22.04 -14.18 6.53
CA VAL A 203 -22.55 -13.70 7.82
C VAL A 203 -23.74 -12.75 7.62
N LYS A 204 -23.66 -11.82 6.67
CA LYS A 204 -24.74 -10.85 6.41
C LYS A 204 -25.99 -11.49 5.81
N GLN A 205 -25.84 -12.52 4.96
CA GLN A 205 -26.97 -13.17 4.28
C GLN A 205 -27.62 -14.28 5.12
N HIS A 206 -26.82 -15.06 5.85
CA HIS A 206 -27.25 -16.32 6.46
C HIS A 206 -26.96 -16.41 7.97
N GLY A 207 -26.37 -15.37 8.57
CA GLY A 207 -26.07 -15.33 9.99
C GLY A 207 -24.78 -16.05 10.40
N LEU A 208 -24.47 -16.00 11.71
CA LEU A 208 -23.22 -16.50 12.28
C LEU A 208 -23.13 -18.04 12.33
N ASP A 209 -24.25 -18.74 12.55
CA ASP A 209 -24.25 -20.19 12.64
C ASP A 209 -23.85 -20.83 11.31
N THR A 210 -24.47 -20.36 10.21
CA THR A 210 -24.14 -20.78 8.85
C THR A 210 -22.68 -20.47 8.50
N PHE A 211 -22.13 -19.37 9.00
CA PHE A 211 -20.71 -19.04 8.83
C PHE A 211 -19.79 -20.06 9.52
N PHE A 212 -20.09 -20.48 10.76
CA PHE A 212 -19.27 -21.48 11.43
C PHE A 212 -19.33 -22.86 10.78
N GLU A 213 -20.51 -23.26 10.28
CA GLU A 213 -20.67 -24.49 9.51
C GLU A 213 -19.87 -24.44 8.21
N HIS A 214 -19.97 -23.34 7.47
CA HIS A 214 -19.22 -23.11 6.24
C HIS A 214 -17.70 -23.12 6.49
N GLU A 215 -17.20 -22.44 7.52
CA GLU A 215 -15.76 -22.43 7.83
C GLU A 215 -15.24 -23.83 8.20
N LYS A 216 -16.05 -24.65 8.86
CA LYS A 216 -15.70 -26.03 9.21
C LYS A 216 -15.69 -26.95 7.97
N GLU A 217 -16.68 -26.82 7.10
CA GLU A 217 -16.77 -27.61 5.86
C GLU A 217 -15.64 -27.26 4.89
N PHE A 218 -15.36 -25.97 4.73
CA PHE A 218 -14.37 -25.44 3.78
C PHE A 218 -12.99 -25.20 4.41
N GLU A 219 -12.70 -25.76 5.59
CA GLU A 219 -11.45 -25.52 6.33
C GLU A 219 -10.18 -25.79 5.49
N ASN A 220 -10.24 -26.78 4.60
CA ASN A 220 -9.12 -27.16 3.72
C ASN A 220 -9.13 -26.45 2.35
N LYS A 221 -10.16 -25.65 2.06
CA LYS A 221 -10.26 -24.86 0.83
C LYS A 221 -9.73 -23.44 1.10
N PRO A 222 -8.65 -23.00 0.43
CA PRO A 222 -8.11 -21.66 0.61
C PRO A 222 -9.18 -20.57 0.41
N LEU A 223 -9.11 -19.51 1.23
CA LEU A 223 -9.92 -18.31 1.02
C LEU A 223 -9.49 -17.61 -0.28
N ALA A 224 -10.43 -16.92 -0.93
CA ALA A 224 -10.09 -16.08 -2.06
C ALA A 224 -9.23 -14.88 -1.63
N GLN A 225 -8.51 -14.32 -2.60
CA GLN A 225 -7.45 -13.35 -2.36
C GLN A 225 -8.05 -11.95 -2.17
N GLY A 226 -7.58 -11.24 -1.14
CA GLY A 226 -7.91 -9.83 -0.91
C GLY A 226 -6.93 -8.88 -1.61
N PRO A 227 -7.22 -7.57 -1.58
CA PRO A 227 -6.46 -6.55 -2.30
C PRO A 227 -5.00 -6.43 -1.83
N LEU A 228 -4.70 -6.66 -0.54
CA LEU A 228 -3.36 -6.48 0.03
C LEU A 228 -2.50 -7.75 0.02
N LYS A 229 -2.99 -8.87 -0.53
CA LYS A 229 -2.20 -10.12 -0.61
C LYS A 229 -0.88 -9.90 -1.35
N CYS A 230 -0.89 -9.17 -2.46
CA CYS A 230 0.32 -8.95 -3.27
C CYS A 230 1.40 -8.19 -2.49
N PHE A 231 1.00 -7.28 -1.58
CA PHE A 231 1.92 -6.58 -0.69
C PHE A 231 2.49 -7.51 0.37
N LEU A 232 1.66 -8.36 1.00
CA LEU A 232 2.14 -9.37 1.95
C LEU A 232 3.11 -10.35 1.29
N GLU A 233 2.86 -10.77 0.05
CA GLU A 233 3.79 -11.61 -0.72
C GLU A 233 5.13 -10.92 -0.97
N ALA A 234 5.13 -9.61 -1.24
CA ALA A 234 6.33 -8.82 -1.41
C ALA A 234 7.15 -8.75 -0.11
N LEU A 235 6.49 -8.53 1.03
CA LEU A 235 7.12 -8.57 2.36
C LEU A 235 7.67 -9.97 2.68
N GLY A 236 6.87 -11.02 2.46
CA GLY A 236 7.28 -12.40 2.71
C GLY A 236 8.47 -12.84 1.85
N LYS A 237 8.55 -12.41 0.58
CA LYS A 237 9.73 -12.61 -0.28
C LYS A 237 10.99 -12.00 0.34
N LEU A 238 10.86 -10.85 0.99
CA LEU A 238 11.97 -10.16 1.63
C LEU A 238 12.37 -10.83 2.94
N GLN A 239 11.39 -11.20 3.79
CA GLN A 239 11.62 -11.94 5.03
C GLN A 239 12.37 -13.26 4.79
N ARG A 240 11.98 -14.01 3.74
CA ARG A 240 12.67 -15.26 3.38
C ARG A 240 14.17 -15.11 3.13
N LYS A 241 14.64 -13.94 2.67
CA LYS A 241 16.07 -13.68 2.47
C LYS A 241 16.84 -13.60 3.79
N PHE A 242 16.22 -13.03 4.84
CA PHE A 242 16.78 -13.04 6.19
C PHE A 242 16.70 -14.45 6.80
N TYR A 243 15.62 -15.19 6.53
CA TYR A 243 15.46 -16.55 7.03
C TYR A 243 16.53 -17.48 6.46
N ALA A 244 16.86 -17.34 5.17
CA ALA A 244 17.94 -18.08 4.52
C ALA A 244 19.34 -17.80 5.13
N LYS A 245 19.51 -16.67 5.83
CA LYS A 245 20.74 -16.32 6.57
C LYS A 245 20.70 -16.74 8.05
N ASN A 246 19.66 -17.47 8.48
CA ASN A 246 19.36 -17.77 9.89
C ASN A 246 19.08 -16.53 10.76
N GLU A 247 18.67 -15.41 10.15
CA GLU A 247 18.36 -14.14 10.83
C GLU A 247 16.85 -13.95 11.04
N ARG A 248 16.11 -15.04 11.29
CA ARG A 248 14.64 -15.00 11.42
C ARG A 248 14.17 -14.11 12.56
N MET A 249 14.78 -14.25 13.74
CA MET A 249 14.38 -13.49 14.93
C MET A 249 14.84 -12.03 14.88
N THR A 250 15.92 -11.75 14.16
CA THR A 250 16.48 -10.41 13.95
C THR A 250 15.99 -9.78 12.65
N CYS A 251 14.99 -10.37 12.00
CA CYS A 251 14.44 -9.83 10.77
C CYS A 251 13.91 -8.42 11.03
N PRO A 252 14.33 -7.41 10.25
CA PRO A 252 13.89 -6.04 10.42
C PRO A 252 12.44 -5.81 9.96
N ILE A 253 11.76 -6.82 9.41
CA ILE A 253 10.35 -6.74 9.02
C ILE A 253 9.57 -7.76 9.83
N ARG A 254 8.50 -7.31 10.47
CA ARG A 254 7.61 -8.16 11.25
C ARG A 254 6.17 -7.93 10.83
N THR A 255 5.49 -9.01 10.49
CA THR A 255 4.11 -9.00 9.99
C THR A 255 3.15 -9.54 11.04
N TYR A 256 2.00 -8.88 11.17
CA TYR A 256 0.96 -9.22 12.14
C TYR A 256 -0.37 -9.43 11.41
N LEU A 257 -1.07 -10.51 11.74
CA LEU A 257 -2.47 -10.69 11.41
C LEU A 257 -3.30 -10.37 12.65
N VAL A 258 -4.19 -9.38 12.58
CA VAL A 258 -5.07 -8.97 13.68
C VAL A 258 -6.50 -9.09 13.19
N THR A 259 -7.16 -10.20 13.50
CA THR A 259 -8.48 -10.53 12.95
C THR A 259 -9.54 -10.69 14.03
N ALA A 260 -10.76 -10.25 13.74
CA ALA A 260 -11.94 -10.49 14.58
C ALA A 260 -12.37 -11.97 14.61
N ARG A 261 -11.84 -12.81 13.71
CA ARG A 261 -12.13 -14.25 13.69
C ARG A 261 -11.75 -14.93 15.01
N SER A 262 -12.48 -15.99 15.34
CA SER A 262 -12.17 -16.87 16.47
C SER A 262 -11.17 -17.94 16.06
N ALA A 263 -10.13 -18.14 16.88
CA ALA A 263 -9.14 -19.20 16.69
C ALA A 263 -9.78 -20.59 16.68
N ALA A 264 -10.84 -20.80 17.48
CA ALA A 264 -11.45 -22.12 17.67
C ALA A 264 -12.35 -22.55 16.50
N SER A 265 -13.00 -21.61 15.82
CA SER A 265 -14.01 -21.93 14.80
C SER A 265 -13.63 -21.55 13.37
N SER A 266 -12.82 -20.51 13.17
CA SER A 266 -12.56 -19.93 11.84
C SER A 266 -11.10 -19.59 11.57
N GLY A 267 -10.22 -19.78 12.57
CA GLY A 267 -8.79 -19.49 12.44
C GLY A 267 -8.00 -20.54 11.67
N ALA A 268 -8.44 -21.81 11.68
CA ALA A 268 -7.73 -22.90 11.01
C ALA A 268 -7.64 -22.69 9.48
N ARG A 269 -8.75 -22.29 8.84
CA ARG A 269 -8.82 -22.01 7.40
C ARG A 269 -7.89 -20.86 7.00
N VAL A 270 -7.83 -19.81 7.81
CA VAL A 270 -6.94 -18.65 7.60
C VAL A 270 -5.48 -19.07 7.60
N LEU A 271 -5.04 -19.82 8.62
CA LEU A 271 -3.65 -20.28 8.71
C LEU A 271 -3.29 -21.28 7.61
N LYS A 272 -4.23 -22.15 7.21
CA LYS A 272 -4.06 -23.05 6.06
C LYS A 272 -3.95 -22.28 4.75
N THR A 273 -4.74 -21.24 4.57
CA THR A 273 -4.70 -20.37 3.38
C THR A 273 -3.33 -19.69 3.25
N LEU A 274 -2.84 -19.05 4.31
CA LEU A 274 -1.52 -18.41 4.32
C LEU A 274 -0.40 -19.41 3.97
N ARG A 275 -0.45 -20.60 4.57
CA ARG A 275 0.49 -21.69 4.24
C ARG A 275 0.40 -22.14 2.79
N SER A 276 -0.81 -22.25 2.23
CA SER A 276 -1.00 -22.62 0.82
C SER A 276 -0.41 -21.59 -0.15
N TRP A 277 -0.36 -20.32 0.25
CA TRP A 277 0.31 -19.26 -0.50
C TRP A 277 1.83 -19.21 -0.26
N GLY A 278 2.35 -20.06 0.62
CA GLY A 278 3.76 -20.04 1.04
C GLY A 278 4.11 -18.76 1.80
N LEU A 279 3.14 -18.16 2.49
CA LEU A 279 3.31 -16.97 3.30
C LEU A 279 3.32 -17.36 4.78
N GLU A 280 4.28 -16.80 5.49
CA GLU A 280 4.43 -16.97 6.93
C GLU A 280 4.21 -15.60 7.57
N ILE A 281 3.25 -15.52 8.47
CA ILE A 281 3.03 -14.34 9.31
C ILE A 281 3.74 -14.58 10.64
N ASP A 282 4.45 -13.57 11.15
CA ASP A 282 5.23 -13.71 12.38
C ASP A 282 4.33 -13.86 13.61
N GLU A 283 3.22 -13.12 13.66
CA GLU A 283 2.25 -13.16 14.76
C GLU A 283 0.80 -13.09 14.23
N ALA A 284 -0.03 -14.05 14.64
CA ALA A 284 -1.45 -14.08 14.30
C ALA A 284 -2.31 -13.99 15.57
N LEU A 285 -3.09 -12.92 15.68
CA LEU A 285 -3.93 -12.59 16.83
C LEU A 285 -5.41 -12.72 16.41
N PHE A 286 -6.07 -13.71 17.01
CA PHE A 286 -7.50 -14.00 16.81
C PHE A 286 -8.29 -13.45 17.99
N LEU A 287 -9.14 -12.47 17.72
CA LEU A 287 -9.83 -11.70 18.75
C LEU A 287 -11.22 -12.23 19.10
N ALA A 288 -11.81 -13.11 18.29
CA ALA A 288 -13.17 -13.60 18.48
C ALA A 288 -14.21 -12.47 18.74
N GLY A 289 -14.09 -11.37 17.98
CA GLY A 289 -14.95 -10.18 18.09
C GLY A 289 -14.50 -9.12 19.12
N ALA A 290 -13.45 -9.36 19.89
CA ALA A 290 -12.89 -8.35 20.78
C ALA A 290 -12.30 -7.14 20.00
N PRO A 291 -12.29 -5.93 20.59
CA PRO A 291 -11.76 -4.74 19.91
C PRO A 291 -10.25 -4.87 19.62
N LYS A 292 -9.84 -4.45 18.41
CA LYS A 292 -8.44 -4.52 17.95
C LYS A 292 -7.52 -3.51 18.64
N GLY A 293 -8.07 -2.36 19.06
CA GLY A 293 -7.35 -1.22 19.59
C GLY A 293 -6.30 -1.54 20.69
N PRO A 294 -6.69 -2.21 21.80
CA PRO A 294 -5.76 -2.53 22.88
C PRO A 294 -4.55 -3.38 22.43
N LEU A 295 -4.76 -4.32 21.50
CA LEU A 295 -3.65 -5.12 20.94
C LEU A 295 -2.76 -4.27 20.04
N LEU A 296 -3.34 -3.41 19.20
CA LEU A 296 -2.58 -2.51 18.33
C LEU A 296 -1.70 -1.56 19.14
N GLN A 297 -2.20 -1.04 20.27
CA GLN A 297 -1.41 -0.22 21.19
C GLN A 297 -0.21 -0.98 21.78
N LYS A 298 -0.32 -2.30 21.99
CA LYS A 298 0.78 -3.14 22.46
C LYS A 298 1.80 -3.46 21.35
N ILE A 299 1.31 -3.75 20.15
CA ILE A 299 2.13 -4.08 18.98
C ILE A 299 2.93 -2.85 18.52
N ARG A 300 2.29 -1.68 18.53
CA ARG A 300 2.79 -0.41 17.97
C ARG A 300 3.25 -0.58 16.51
N PRO A 301 2.35 -0.97 15.60
CA PRO A 301 2.72 -1.13 14.20
C PRO A 301 3.02 0.23 13.56
N HIS A 302 3.89 0.24 12.56
CA HIS A 302 4.13 1.44 11.73
C HIS A 302 2.92 1.75 10.85
N ILE A 303 2.16 0.71 10.50
CA ILE A 303 0.90 0.84 9.78
C ILE A 303 0.02 -0.39 10.09
N PHE A 304 -1.27 -0.12 10.31
CA PHE A 304 -2.32 -1.12 10.44
C PHE A 304 -3.35 -0.95 9.30
N PHE A 305 -3.70 -2.04 8.62
CA PHE A 305 -4.69 -2.04 7.54
C PHE A 305 -5.99 -2.72 7.96
N ASP A 306 -7.12 -2.06 7.70
CA ASP A 306 -8.46 -2.56 8.00
C ASP A 306 -9.46 -2.03 6.97
N ASP A 307 -10.49 -2.81 6.63
CA ASP A 307 -11.54 -2.40 5.70
C ASP A 307 -12.67 -1.62 6.37
N GLN A 308 -12.79 -1.70 7.70
CA GLN A 308 -13.88 -1.09 8.46
C GLN A 308 -13.45 0.19 9.15
N MET A 309 -14.15 1.29 8.86
CA MET A 309 -13.86 2.60 9.45
C MET A 309 -13.91 2.60 10.98
N PHE A 310 -14.80 1.80 11.59
CA PHE A 310 -14.89 1.67 13.05
C PHE A 310 -13.58 1.15 13.68
N HIS A 311 -12.91 0.20 13.03
CA HIS A 311 -11.62 -0.30 13.50
C HIS A 311 -10.50 0.72 13.29
N ILE A 312 -10.54 1.49 12.21
CA ILE A 312 -9.62 2.59 11.93
C ILE A 312 -9.73 3.69 12.98
N GLU A 313 -10.96 4.10 13.32
CA GLU A 313 -11.24 5.10 14.36
C GLU A 313 -10.73 4.63 15.72
N GLY A 314 -11.08 3.40 16.15
CA GLY A 314 -10.61 2.85 17.42
C GLY A 314 -9.09 2.67 17.50
N ALA A 315 -8.43 2.36 16.39
CA ALA A 315 -6.96 2.32 16.32
C ALA A 315 -6.35 3.73 16.46
N LYS A 316 -6.95 4.72 15.79
CA LYS A 316 -6.51 6.12 15.82
C LYS A 316 -6.67 6.75 17.20
N GLU A 317 -7.76 6.48 17.91
CA GLU A 317 -7.97 6.96 19.29
C GLU A 317 -6.85 6.52 20.24
N LEU A 318 -6.25 5.36 19.98
CA LEU A 318 -5.13 4.81 20.76
C LEU A 318 -3.75 5.15 20.18
N GLY A 319 -3.69 6.09 19.22
CA GLY A 319 -2.47 6.59 18.60
C GLY A 319 -1.84 5.64 17.57
N THR A 320 -2.56 4.62 17.10
CA THR A 320 -2.03 3.72 16.07
C THR A 320 -2.24 4.32 14.68
N ILE A 321 -1.19 4.30 13.85
CA ILE A 321 -1.29 4.70 12.44
C ILE A 321 -2.09 3.62 11.69
N ALA A 322 -3.33 3.97 11.32
CA ALA A 322 -4.25 3.09 10.63
C ALA A 322 -4.56 3.59 9.21
N ALA A 323 -4.76 2.66 8.30
CA ALA A 323 -5.05 2.90 6.90
C ALA A 323 -6.25 2.06 6.47
N HIS A 324 -7.28 2.73 5.94
CA HIS A 324 -8.52 2.12 5.49
C HIS A 324 -8.36 1.52 4.09
N VAL A 325 -8.82 0.29 3.92
CA VAL A 325 -8.87 -0.38 2.62
C VAL A 325 -10.32 -0.35 2.13
N PRO A 326 -10.70 0.52 1.18
CA PRO A 326 -12.06 0.62 0.69
C PRO A 326 -12.41 -0.56 -0.24
N TYR A 327 -12.52 -1.76 0.34
CA TYR A 327 -12.80 -3.01 -0.36
C TYR A 327 -13.92 -3.80 0.34
N GLY A 328 -14.63 -4.61 -0.42
CA GLY A 328 -15.64 -5.54 0.08
C GLY A 328 -17.03 -4.95 0.28
N ILE A 329 -17.99 -5.83 0.57
CA ILE A 329 -19.39 -5.46 0.83
C ILE A 329 -19.54 -4.56 2.05
N GLY A 330 -18.60 -4.59 3.00
CA GLY A 330 -18.52 -3.67 4.13
C GLY A 330 -18.66 -2.20 3.74
N GLN A 331 -18.14 -1.79 2.58
CA GLN A 331 -18.22 -0.40 2.10
C GLN A 331 -19.65 0.05 1.76
N LYS A 332 -20.57 -0.90 1.51
CA LYS A 332 -21.99 -0.60 1.25
C LYS A 332 -22.80 -0.40 2.52
N TYR A 333 -22.17 -0.51 3.69
CA TYR A 333 -22.85 -0.42 4.98
C TYR A 333 -22.13 0.59 5.88
N HIS A 334 -22.90 1.42 6.59
CA HIS A 334 -22.37 2.27 7.65
C HIS A 334 -23.05 1.89 8.97
N LYS A 335 -22.26 1.49 9.98
CA LYS A 335 -22.76 1.03 11.29
C LYS A 335 -23.81 -0.10 11.22
N GLY A 336 -23.70 -0.98 10.23
CA GLY A 336 -24.62 -2.10 10.04
C GLY A 336 -25.86 -1.78 9.20
N GLU A 337 -26.07 -0.52 8.82
CA GLU A 337 -27.15 -0.10 7.93
C GLU A 337 -26.66 0.03 6.48
N LEU A 338 -27.47 -0.41 5.52
CA LEU A 338 -27.14 -0.29 4.09
C LEU A 338 -27.11 1.18 3.71
N ILE A 339 -26.03 1.63 3.07
CA ILE A 339 -25.96 2.96 2.47
C ILE A 339 -26.90 2.92 1.25
N GLU A 340 -28.11 3.47 1.37
CA GLU A 340 -29.01 3.63 0.24
C GLU A 340 -28.34 4.55 -0.79
N GLN A 341 -27.90 3.97 -1.92
CA GLN A 341 -27.52 4.77 -3.07
C GLN A 341 -28.80 5.42 -3.62
N THR A 342 -28.90 6.74 -3.46
CA THR A 342 -29.93 7.53 -4.13
C THR A 342 -29.72 7.41 -5.63
N VAL A 343 -30.45 6.49 -6.26
CA VAL A 343 -30.58 6.41 -7.71
C VAL A 343 -31.15 7.73 -8.18
N LYS A 344 -30.31 8.61 -8.75
CA LYS A 344 -30.79 9.71 -9.56
C LYS A 344 -31.43 9.08 -10.80
N ASP A 345 -32.75 8.89 -10.72
CA ASP A 345 -33.62 8.62 -11.86
C ASP A 345 -33.37 9.67 -12.93
N VAL A 346 -32.59 9.32 -13.96
CA VAL A 346 -32.70 9.93 -15.28
C VAL A 346 -34.00 9.40 -15.88
N LYS A 347 -35.12 10.01 -15.49
CA LYS A 347 -36.38 9.84 -16.21
C LYS A 347 -36.30 10.60 -17.52
N ASP A 348 -36.15 9.81 -18.58
CA ASP A 348 -36.83 9.93 -19.86
C ASP A 348 -36.89 11.31 -20.51
N LYS A 349 -35.96 11.55 -21.43
CA LYS A 349 -36.27 12.28 -22.67
C LYS A 349 -37.19 11.38 -23.52
N LYS A 350 -38.44 11.81 -23.67
CA LYS A 350 -39.21 11.61 -24.90
C LYS A 350 -39.76 12.94 -25.35
#